data_AF-A0A957DYF7-F1
#
_entry.id   AF-A0A957DYF7-F1
#
_cell.length_a   1.000
_cell.length_b   1.000
_cell.length_c   1.000
_cell.angle_alpha   90.00
_cell.angle_beta   90.00
_cell.angle_gamma   90.00
#
_symmetry.space_group_name_H-M   'P 1'
#
loop_
_entity.id
_entity.type
_entity.pdbx_description
1 polymer ?
#
loop_
_entity_poly.entity_id
_entity_poly.type
_entity_poly.pdbx_seq_one_letter_code
_entity_poly.pdbx_strand_id
1 'polypeptide(L)'
;SYRDPNLLQTIDVYDNVASFLQRGISEDDLSKSIIGAISMMDSYQLPDAKGYTAMSRYLVNSSDAYRQQIRDEILGATAVDFVRFGEAVAGLAQSDQAIVTVLGSAEAMKTANAQRGADWLQVTKVL
;
A
#
# COMPACT_ATOMS: atom_id res chain seq x y z
N SER A 1 4.13 -8.44 -3.66
CA SER A 1 3.69 -9.63 -2.91
C SER A 1 4.90 -10.31 -2.25
N TYR A 2 4.72 -11.30 -1.37
CA TYR A 2 5.82 -11.99 -0.68
C TYR A 2 5.71 -13.51 -0.89
N ARG A 3 6.81 -14.14 -1.34
CA ARG A 3 6.87 -15.58 -1.69
C ARG A 3 5.74 -16.02 -2.64
N ASP A 4 5.48 -15.16 -3.61
CA ASP A 4 4.38 -15.33 -4.55
C ASP A 4 4.85 -16.19 -5.75
N PRO A 5 4.14 -17.30 -6.07
CA PRO A 5 4.44 -18.07 -7.26
C PRO A 5 4.00 -17.34 -8.55
N ASN A 6 3.16 -16.31 -8.44
CA ASN A 6 2.60 -15.60 -9.58
C ASN A 6 3.31 -14.25 -9.77
N LEU A 7 3.42 -13.83 -11.04
CA LEU A 7 3.96 -12.51 -11.40
C LEU A 7 2.87 -11.66 -12.04
N LEU A 8 2.48 -11.97 -13.29
CA LEU A 8 1.54 -11.14 -14.04
C LEU A 8 0.17 -11.05 -13.38
N GLN A 9 -0.36 -12.17 -12.88
CA GLN A 9 -1.66 -12.20 -12.20
C GLN A 9 -1.67 -11.31 -10.96
N THR A 10 -0.56 -11.22 -10.24
CA THR A 10 -0.43 -10.35 -9.06
C THR A 10 -0.41 -8.88 -9.47
N ILE A 11 0.29 -8.57 -10.56
CA ILE A 11 0.25 -7.22 -11.14
C ILE A 11 -1.17 -6.87 -11.61
N ASP A 12 -1.88 -7.79 -12.26
CA ASP A 12 -3.29 -7.60 -12.63
C ASP A 12 -4.16 -7.31 -11.40
N VAL A 13 -3.94 -8.00 -10.28
CA VAL A 13 -4.66 -7.69 -9.04
C VAL A 13 -4.35 -6.28 -8.54
N TYR A 14 -3.10 -5.82 -8.63
CA TYR A 14 -2.72 -4.46 -8.25
C TYR A 14 -3.32 -3.40 -9.17
N ASP A 15 -3.33 -3.63 -10.48
CA ASP A 15 -3.93 -2.73 -11.47
C ASP A 15 -5.45 -2.57 -11.24
N ASN A 16 -6.10 -3.58 -10.66
CA ASN A 16 -7.54 -3.56 -10.36
C ASN A 16 -7.92 -2.95 -9.00
N VAL A 17 -6.95 -2.51 -8.17
CA VAL A 17 -7.23 -1.97 -6.82
C VAL A 17 -8.12 -0.72 -6.89
N ALA A 18 -7.91 0.17 -7.87
CA ALA A 18 -8.73 1.37 -8.03
C ALA A 18 -10.22 1.01 -8.22
N SER A 19 -10.50 0.10 -9.15
CA SER A 19 -11.86 -0.39 -9.42
C SER A 19 -12.46 -1.07 -8.19
N PHE A 20 -11.66 -1.86 -7.47
CA PHE A 20 -12.09 -2.49 -6.22
C PHE A 20 -12.58 -1.45 -5.20
N LEU A 21 -11.80 -0.39 -4.95
CA LEU A 21 -12.10 0.67 -3.98
C LEU A 21 -13.32 1.52 -4.39
N GLN A 22 -13.47 1.80 -5.69
CA GLN A 22 -14.58 2.60 -6.22
C GLN A 22 -15.95 1.92 -6.12
N ARG A 23 -16.00 0.60 -5.89
CA ARG A 23 -17.27 -0.10 -5.58
C ARG A 23 -17.84 0.27 -4.22
N GLY A 24 -17.07 0.98 -3.38
CA GLY A 24 -17.46 1.36 -2.04
C GLY A 24 -17.22 0.25 -1.01
N ILE A 25 -17.36 0.62 0.25
CA ILE A 25 -17.15 -0.24 1.42
C ILE A 25 -18.43 -0.32 2.24
N SER A 26 -18.68 -1.47 2.85
CA SER A 26 -19.79 -1.63 3.80
C SER A 26 -19.50 -0.87 5.10
N GLU A 27 -20.54 -0.51 5.86
CA GLU A 27 -20.37 0.15 7.16
C GLU A 27 -19.60 -0.72 8.17
N ASP A 28 -19.83 -2.04 8.14
CA ASP A 28 -19.15 -3.01 8.99
C ASP A 28 -17.66 -3.13 8.63
N ASP A 29 -17.33 -3.23 7.34
CA ASP A 29 -15.93 -3.28 6.88
C ASP A 29 -15.20 -1.94 7.11
N LEU A 30 -15.90 -0.80 6.96
CA LEU A 30 -15.36 0.51 7.29
C LEU A 30 -14.99 0.57 8.78
N SER A 31 -15.92 0.17 9.66
CA SER A 31 -15.69 0.14 11.10
C SER A 31 -14.51 -0.76 11.48
N LYS A 32 -14.43 -1.95 10.89
CA LYS A 32 -13.29 -2.88 11.09
C LYS A 32 -11.98 -2.30 10.60
N SER A 33 -11.99 -1.59 9.47
CA SER A 33 -10.81 -0.93 8.91
C SER A 33 -10.29 0.18 9.85
N ILE A 34 -11.20 1.00 10.39
CA ILE A 34 -10.88 2.05 11.38
C ILE A 34 -10.28 1.41 12.65
N ILE A 35 -10.93 0.37 13.19
CA ILE A 35 -10.43 -0.35 14.37
C ILE A 35 -9.04 -0.93 14.12
N GLY A 36 -8.81 -1.53 12.94
CA GLY A 36 -7.50 -2.07 12.55
C GLY A 36 -6.41 -0.99 12.51
N ALA A 37 -6.71 0.15 11.89
CA ALA A 37 -5.77 1.27 11.79
C ALA A 37 -5.42 1.86 13.18
N ILE A 38 -6.43 2.05 14.04
CA ILE A 38 -6.23 2.53 15.42
C ILE A 38 -5.45 1.50 16.24
N SER A 39 -5.75 0.21 16.10
CA SER A 39 -5.03 -0.86 16.80
C SER A 39 -3.54 -0.92 16.42
N MET A 40 -3.19 -0.64 15.17
CA MET A 40 -1.78 -0.55 14.74
C MET A 40 -1.10 0.68 15.36
N MET A 41 -1.80 1.81 15.42
CA MET A 41 -1.27 3.05 15.98
C MET A 41 -1.04 2.97 17.50
N ASP A 42 -1.97 2.32 18.20
CA ASP A 42 -2.00 2.18 19.67
C ASP A 42 -1.50 0.82 20.15
N SER A 43 -0.74 0.13 19.29
CA SER A 43 -0.09 -1.13 19.65
C SER A 43 0.69 -0.99 20.95
N TYR A 44 0.56 -1.98 21.84
CA TYR A 44 1.24 -1.96 23.12
C TYR A 44 2.77 -1.91 22.94
N GLN A 45 3.43 -1.11 23.77
CA GLN A 45 4.89 -0.94 23.75
C GLN A 45 5.47 -1.02 25.15
N LEU A 46 6.57 -1.77 25.28
CA LEU A 46 7.44 -1.72 26.45
C LEU A 46 8.17 -0.37 26.55
N PRO A 47 8.74 0.00 27.71
CA PRO A 47 9.36 1.31 27.90
C PRO A 47 10.47 1.64 26.90
N ASP A 48 11.31 0.67 26.54
CA ASP A 48 12.37 0.80 25.53
C ASP A 48 11.80 1.06 24.13
N ALA A 49 10.76 0.31 23.74
CA ALA A 49 10.06 0.52 22.46
C ALA A 49 9.37 1.90 22.39
N LYS A 50 8.82 2.40 23.51
CA LYS A 50 8.29 3.78 23.58
C LYS A 50 9.38 4.81 23.36
N GLY A 51 10.56 4.62 23.98
CA GLY A 51 11.73 5.49 23.80
C GLY A 51 12.20 5.52 22.34
N TYR A 52 12.34 4.35 21.72
CA TYR A 52 12.71 4.24 20.30
C TYR A 52 11.69 4.91 19.37
N THR A 53 10.40 4.74 19.65
CA THR A 53 9.33 5.38 18.89
C THR A 53 9.36 6.91 19.03
N ALA A 54 9.59 7.42 20.24
CA ALA A 54 9.73 8.85 20.48
C ALA A 54 10.94 9.45 19.74
N MET A 55 12.09 8.77 19.78
CA MET A 55 13.28 9.16 19.02
C MET A 55 13.01 9.18 17.51
N SER A 56 12.39 8.13 16.98
CA SER A 56 12.06 8.04 15.55
C SER A 56 11.15 9.18 15.11
N ARG A 57 10.12 9.52 15.91
CA ARG A 57 9.23 10.66 15.68
C ARG A 57 9.99 11.99 15.68
N TYR A 58 10.90 12.18 16.63
CA TYR A 58 11.74 13.38 16.68
C TYR A 58 12.60 13.55 15.43
N LEU A 59 13.25 12.47 14.96
CA LEU A 59 14.13 12.51 13.80
C LEU A 59 13.41 12.86 12.48
N VAL A 60 12.14 12.45 12.34
CA VAL A 60 11.32 12.76 11.16
C VAL A 60 10.38 13.94 11.36
N ASN A 61 10.55 14.69 12.47
CA ASN A 61 9.73 15.85 12.83
C ASN A 61 8.21 15.57 12.90
N SER A 62 7.84 14.37 13.35
CA SER A 62 6.44 13.97 13.55
C SER A 62 5.92 14.54 14.86
N SER A 63 5.32 15.73 14.79
CA SER A 63 4.78 16.44 15.96
C SER A 63 3.53 15.74 16.53
N ASP A 64 3.25 15.97 17.81
CA ASP A 64 2.04 15.44 18.44
C ASP A 64 0.75 16.01 17.82
N ALA A 65 0.77 17.27 17.38
CA ALA A 65 -0.36 17.88 16.68
C ALA A 65 -0.65 17.17 15.35
N TYR A 66 0.39 16.90 14.55
CA TYR A 66 0.24 16.14 13.30
C TYR A 66 -0.28 14.72 13.56
N ARG A 67 0.24 14.05 14.58
CA ARG A 67 -0.22 12.71 14.96
C ARG A 67 -1.68 12.70 15.43
N GLN A 68 -2.11 13.74 16.14
CA GLN A 68 -3.51 13.88 16.55
C GLN A 68 -4.40 14.10 15.33
N GLN A 69 -4.00 14.96 14.39
CA GLN A 69 -4.73 15.17 13.13
C GLN A 69 -4.93 13.84 12.38
N ILE A 70 -3.87 13.03 12.21
CA ILE A 70 -3.99 11.72 11.55
C ILE A 70 -4.94 10.78 12.29
N ARG A 71 -4.95 10.78 13.64
CA ARG A 71 -5.91 9.98 14.41
C ARG A 71 -7.34 10.43 14.17
N ASP A 72 -7.59 11.73 14.18
CA ASP A 72 -8.92 12.30 13.97
C ASP A 72 -9.42 12.02 12.54
N GLU A 73 -8.54 12.10 11.54
CA GLU A 73 -8.83 11.74 10.15
C GLU A 73 -9.15 10.23 10.00
N ILE A 74 -8.43 9.34 10.68
CA ILE A 74 -8.72 7.90 10.67
C ILE A 74 -10.07 7.60 11.31
N LEU A 75 -10.36 8.20 12.48
CA LEU A 75 -11.63 8.00 13.18
C LEU A 75 -12.82 8.62 12.43
N GLY A 76 -12.57 9.69 11.67
CA GLY A 76 -13.55 10.38 10.85
C GLY A 76 -13.69 9.85 9.42
N ALA A 77 -12.95 8.80 9.05
CA ALA A 77 -12.96 8.27 7.69
C ALA A 77 -14.35 7.75 7.30
N THR A 78 -14.78 8.06 6.07
CA THR A 78 -16.10 7.70 5.55
C THR A 78 -15.99 6.77 4.34
N ALA A 79 -17.11 6.16 3.93
CA ALA A 79 -17.16 5.37 2.72
C ALA A 79 -16.80 6.17 1.45
N VAL A 80 -17.02 7.49 1.45
CA VAL A 80 -16.65 8.38 0.35
C VAL A 80 -15.13 8.47 0.20
N ASP A 81 -14.39 8.40 1.31
CA ASP A 81 -12.93 8.52 1.29
C ASP A 81 -12.27 7.29 0.63
N PHE A 82 -12.89 6.11 0.73
CA PHE A 82 -12.46 4.92 -0.02
C PHE A 82 -12.57 5.11 -1.53
N VAL A 83 -13.69 5.68 -2.00
CA VAL A 83 -13.91 5.96 -3.42
C VAL A 83 -12.92 7.02 -3.92
N ARG A 84 -12.74 8.11 -3.16
CA ARG A 84 -11.74 9.15 -3.45
C ARG A 84 -10.32 8.61 -3.51
N PHE A 85 -9.96 7.70 -2.59
CA PHE A 85 -8.66 7.05 -2.63
C PHE A 85 -8.52 6.16 -3.88
N GLY A 86 -9.58 5.46 -4.28
CA GLY A 86 -9.63 4.71 -5.55
C GLY A 86 -9.39 5.60 -6.78
N GLU A 87 -9.95 6.81 -6.81
CA GLU A 87 -9.68 7.81 -7.86
C GLU A 87 -8.20 8.24 -7.88
N ALA A 88 -7.60 8.50 -6.72
CA ALA A 88 -6.18 8.84 -6.63
C ALA A 88 -5.28 7.69 -7.13
N VAL A 89 -5.61 6.44 -6.78
CA VAL A 89 -4.90 5.25 -7.28
C VAL A 89 -5.06 5.10 -8.80
N ALA A 90 -6.26 5.33 -9.34
CA ALA A 90 -6.49 5.33 -10.79
C ALA A 90 -5.65 6.40 -11.50
N GLY A 91 -5.54 7.59 -10.91
CA GLY A 91 -4.71 8.68 -11.42
C GLY A 91 -3.22 8.30 -11.47
N LEU A 92 -2.71 7.65 -10.42
CA LEU A 92 -1.34 7.15 -10.40
C LEU A 92 -1.12 6.07 -11.47
N ALA A 93 -2.04 5.11 -11.60
CA ALA A 93 -1.94 4.02 -12.56
C ALA A 93 -1.95 4.50 -14.03
N GLN A 94 -2.60 5.63 -14.31
CA GLN A 94 -2.63 6.26 -15.63
C GLN A 94 -1.43 7.18 -15.89
N SER A 95 -0.61 7.45 -14.87
CA SER A 95 0.57 8.30 -14.99
C SER A 95 1.81 7.50 -15.38
N ASP A 96 2.79 8.16 -15.97
CA ASP A 96 4.12 7.58 -16.23
C ASP A 96 4.97 7.40 -14.96
N GLN A 97 4.41 7.65 -13.76
CA GLN A 97 5.11 7.54 -12.48
C GLN A 97 4.99 6.15 -11.84
N ALA A 98 4.11 5.29 -12.36
CA ALA A 98 3.95 3.93 -11.84
C ALA A 98 5.17 3.06 -12.21
N ILE A 99 5.83 2.48 -11.19
CA ILE A 99 7.02 1.65 -11.37
C ILE A 99 6.73 0.24 -10.86
N VAL A 100 6.96 -0.76 -11.72
CA VAL A 100 6.90 -2.18 -11.36
C VAL A 100 8.31 -2.71 -11.16
N THR A 101 8.57 -3.29 -9.99
CA THR A 101 9.84 -3.97 -9.69
C THR A 101 9.54 -5.34 -9.11
N VAL A 102 10.14 -6.38 -9.68
CA VAL A 102 9.92 -7.77 -9.27
C VAL A 102 11.26 -8.47 -9.06
N LEU A 103 11.37 -9.22 -7.97
CA LEU A 103 12.46 -10.15 -7.73
C LEU A 103 11.92 -11.58 -7.89
N GLY A 104 12.52 -12.37 -8.78
CA GLY A 104 12.06 -13.71 -9.09
C GLY A 104 13.00 -14.47 -10.03
N SER A 105 12.57 -15.65 -10.48
CA SER A 105 13.38 -16.46 -11.40
C SER A 105 13.49 -15.80 -12.78
N ALA A 106 14.62 -16.03 -13.46
CA ALA A 106 14.82 -15.55 -14.83
C ALA A 106 13.74 -16.08 -15.80
N GLU A 107 13.25 -17.30 -15.55
CA GLU A 107 12.17 -17.92 -16.33
C GLU A 107 10.84 -17.17 -16.16
N ALA A 108 10.50 -16.77 -14.94
CA ALA A 108 9.29 -15.98 -14.69
C ALA A 108 9.35 -14.63 -15.40
N MET A 109 10.50 -13.94 -15.36
CA MET A 109 10.68 -12.66 -16.06
C MET A 109 10.59 -12.82 -17.59
N LYS A 110 11.21 -13.87 -18.14
CA LYS A 110 11.15 -14.15 -19.58
C LYS A 110 9.72 -14.43 -20.03
N THR A 111 8.97 -15.22 -19.26
CA THR A 111 7.56 -15.51 -19.54
C THR A 111 6.71 -14.25 -19.45
N ALA A 112 6.97 -13.39 -18.46
CA ALA A 112 6.26 -12.13 -18.28
C ALA A 112 6.47 -11.17 -19.45
N ASN A 113 7.72 -10.95 -19.87
CA ASN A 113 8.04 -10.11 -21.04
C ASN A 113 7.48 -10.71 -22.34
N ALA A 114 7.48 -12.04 -22.51
CA ALA A 114 6.86 -12.64 -23.69
C ALA A 114 5.36 -12.33 -23.81
N GLN A 115 4.65 -12.18 -22.68
CA GLN A 115 3.21 -11.90 -22.65
C GLN A 115 2.86 -10.40 -22.67
N ARG A 116 3.67 -9.55 -22.04
CA ARG A 116 3.42 -8.09 -21.94
C ARG A 116 4.19 -7.25 -22.98
N GLY A 117 5.09 -7.86 -23.74
CA GLY A 117 6.01 -7.19 -24.66
C GLY A 117 7.47 -7.34 -24.20
N ALA A 118 8.37 -7.62 -25.16
CA ALA A 118 9.73 -8.11 -24.89
C ALA A 118 10.55 -7.25 -23.91
N ASP A 119 10.22 -5.96 -23.79
CA ASP A 119 10.94 -4.97 -22.97
C ASP A 119 10.11 -4.39 -21.81
N TRP A 120 8.99 -5.04 -21.44
CA TRP A 120 8.13 -4.56 -20.35
C TRP A 120 8.87 -4.49 -19.00
N LEU A 121 9.64 -5.52 -18.65
CA LEU A 121 10.57 -5.50 -17.51
C LEU A 121 12.02 -5.46 -17.99
N GLN A 122 12.79 -4.53 -17.41
CA GLN A 122 14.24 -4.51 -17.52
C GLN A 122 14.85 -5.55 -16.56
N VAL A 123 15.34 -6.66 -17.12
CA VAL A 123 15.86 -7.79 -16.32
C VAL A 123 17.31 -7.55 -15.94
N THR A 124 17.56 -7.30 -14.66
CA THR A 124 18.92 -7.24 -14.08
C THR A 124 19.20 -8.50 -13.29
N LYS A 125 20.27 -9.23 -13.65
CA LYS A 125 20.71 -10.40 -12.88
C LYS A 125 21.39 -9.94 -11.60
N VAL A 126 20.80 -10.30 -10.46
CA VAL A 126 21.34 -10.11 -9.11
C VAL A 126 21.68 -11.49 -8.58
N LEU A 127 22.98 -11.86 -8.62
CA LEU A 127 23.59 -13.18 -8.33
C LEU A 127 23.61 -14.17 -9.50
#